data_AF-A0A822FS09-F1
#
_entry.id   AF-A0A822FS09-F1
#
_cell.length_a   1.000
_cell.length_b   1.000
_cell.length_c   1.000
_cell.angle_alpha   90.00
_cell.angle_beta   90.00
_cell.angle_gamma   90.00
#
_symmetry.space_group_name_H-M   'P 1'
#
loop_
_entity.id
_entity.type
_entity.pdbx_description
1 polymer ?
#
loop_
_entity_poly.entity_id
_entity_poly.type
_entity_poly.pdbx_seq_one_letter_code
_entity_poly.pdbx_strand_id
1 'polypeptide(L)'
;DQLPCTQDGGLVYCQNVKDKNEMWAPLLEKAYAKIHGSYQTLVGGEVNEALINMTAGLDENFSLFKLNAEKDKQPNYKEAIKRIMYQAFAKNSMLGCCIAADPSKSEKKLSSGLIAGID
;
A
#
# COMPACT_ATOMS: atom_id res chain seq x y z
N ASP A 1 -14.22 15.22 -16.00
CA ASP A 1 -13.00 14.47 -15.59
C ASP A 1 -11.69 15.24 -15.71
N GLN A 2 -11.62 16.50 -15.23
CA GLN A 2 -10.36 17.25 -15.24
C GLN A 2 -9.38 16.70 -14.20
N LEU A 3 -8.16 16.36 -14.59
CA LEU A 3 -7.11 15.85 -13.69
C LEU A 3 -5.96 16.86 -13.57
N PRO A 4 -5.25 16.90 -12.43
CA PRO A 4 -4.03 17.69 -12.30
C PRO A 4 -2.95 17.19 -13.27
N CYS A 5 -2.51 18.09 -14.15
CA CYS A 5 -1.43 17.83 -15.11
C CYS A 5 -0.29 18.82 -14.93
N THR A 6 0.91 18.36 -15.26
CA THR A 6 2.12 19.15 -15.44
C THR A 6 2.01 20.04 -16.68
N GLN A 7 2.94 20.98 -16.85
CA GLN A 7 2.95 21.90 -18.00
C GLN A 7 3.15 21.17 -19.33
N ASP A 8 3.83 20.02 -19.30
CA ASP A 8 4.04 19.12 -20.44
C ASP A 8 2.86 18.15 -20.68
N GLY A 9 1.79 18.25 -19.89
CA GLY A 9 0.56 17.48 -20.06
C GLY A 9 0.57 16.08 -19.43
N GLY A 10 1.62 15.71 -18.70
CA GLY A 10 1.67 14.48 -17.90
C GLY A 10 0.87 14.60 -16.61
N LEU A 11 0.22 13.51 -16.17
CA LEU A 11 -0.50 13.49 -14.90
C LEU A 11 0.46 13.67 -13.71
N VAL A 12 0.03 14.42 -12.69
CA VAL A 12 0.84 14.70 -11.49
C VAL A 12 0.81 13.54 -10.49
N TYR A 13 -0.34 12.85 -10.39
CA TYR A 13 -0.56 11.77 -9.43
C TYR A 13 -0.55 10.39 -10.10
N CYS A 14 -1.43 9.46 -9.70
CA CYS A 14 -1.48 8.12 -10.25
C CYS A 14 -1.57 8.14 -11.77
N GLN A 15 -0.71 7.36 -12.43
CA GLN A 15 -0.67 7.22 -13.89
C GLN A 15 -0.08 5.86 -14.29
N ASN A 16 -0.56 5.29 -15.38
CA ASN A 16 0.11 4.15 -15.99
C ASN A 16 1.26 4.65 -16.88
N VAL A 17 2.46 4.23 -16.55
CA VAL A 17 3.70 4.60 -17.27
C VAL A 17 3.74 4.01 -18.69
N LYS A 18 3.10 2.86 -18.92
CA LYS A 18 3.08 2.15 -20.21
C LYS A 18 1.93 2.59 -21.12
N ASP A 19 0.74 2.80 -20.56
CA ASP A 19 -0.45 3.22 -21.31
C ASP A 19 -0.99 4.54 -20.76
N LYS A 20 -0.67 5.64 -21.44
CA LYS A 20 -1.10 6.99 -21.05
C LYS A 20 -2.61 7.23 -21.26
N ASN A 21 -3.29 6.36 -22.00
CA ASN A 21 -4.73 6.46 -22.22
C ASN A 21 -5.54 5.71 -21.15
N GLU A 22 -4.88 4.97 -20.25
CA GLU A 22 -5.54 4.27 -19.16
C GLU A 22 -5.90 5.25 -18.03
N MET A 23 -7.19 5.61 -17.95
CA MET A 23 -7.66 6.65 -17.04
C MET A 23 -8.38 6.14 -15.79
N TRP A 24 -8.64 4.83 -15.65
CA TRP A 24 -9.45 4.33 -14.53
C TRP A 24 -8.78 4.59 -13.18
N ALA A 25 -7.47 4.35 -13.06
CA ALA A 25 -6.74 4.55 -11.81
C ALA A 25 -6.62 6.04 -11.43
N PRO A 26 -6.22 6.96 -12.31
CA PRO A 26 -6.24 8.40 -12.03
C PRO A 26 -7.64 8.93 -11.62
N LEU A 27 -8.69 8.45 -12.27
CA LEU A 27 -10.06 8.86 -11.97
C LEU A 27 -10.55 8.30 -10.63
N LEU A 28 -10.19 7.06 -10.31
CA LEU A 28 -10.48 6.43 -9.03
C LEU A 28 -9.78 7.18 -7.89
N GLU A 29 -8.50 7.47 -8.05
CA GLU A 29 -7.73 8.26 -7.08
C GLU A 29 -8.36 9.66 -6.89
N LYS A 30 -8.80 10.31 -7.97
CA LYS A 30 -9.51 11.59 -7.89
C LYS A 30 -10.80 11.49 -7.07
N ALA A 31 -11.60 10.46 -7.30
CA ALA A 31 -12.85 10.26 -6.58
C ALA A 31 -12.57 10.02 -5.08
N TYR A 32 -11.53 9.24 -4.77
CA TYR A 32 -11.07 9.02 -3.41
C TYR A 32 -10.59 10.33 -2.75
N ALA A 33 -9.72 11.08 -3.42
CA ALA A 33 -9.26 12.39 -2.97
C ALA A 33 -10.41 13.36 -2.70
N LYS A 34 -11.48 13.32 -3.50
CA LYS A 34 -12.67 14.16 -3.31
C LYS A 34 -13.42 13.80 -2.01
N ILE A 35 -13.53 12.52 -1.67
CA ILE A 35 -14.16 12.06 -0.43
C ILE A 35 -13.33 12.48 0.78
N HIS A 36 -11.99 12.42 0.67
CA HIS A 36 -11.05 12.82 1.71
C HIS A 36 -10.70 14.33 1.68
N GLY A 37 -11.35 15.12 0.83
CA GLY A 37 -11.22 16.57 0.73
C GLY A 37 -10.14 17.08 -0.23
N SER A 38 -8.97 16.44 -0.30
CA SER A 38 -7.92 16.82 -1.25
C SER A 38 -6.96 15.67 -1.57
N TYR A 39 -6.19 15.80 -2.66
CA TYR A 39 -5.10 14.87 -2.97
C TYR A 39 -4.00 14.87 -1.90
N GLN A 40 -3.74 16.02 -1.27
CA GLN A 40 -2.71 16.14 -0.24
C GLN A 40 -3.05 15.30 0.99
N THR A 41 -4.34 15.13 1.28
CA THR A 41 -4.83 14.33 2.41
C THR A 41 -4.59 12.83 2.23
N LEU A 42 -4.30 12.38 1.01
CA LEU A 42 -3.99 10.97 0.73
C LEU A 42 -2.52 10.61 0.99
N VAL A 43 -1.64 11.61 1.10
CA VAL A 43 -0.21 11.40 1.33
C VAL A 43 0.01 10.87 2.75
N GLY A 44 0.77 9.78 2.88
CA GLY A 44 1.04 9.13 4.17
C GLY A 44 -0.11 8.25 4.69
N GLY A 45 -1.18 8.05 3.89
CA GLY A 45 -2.29 7.18 4.28
C GLY A 45 -1.89 5.71 4.40
N GLU A 46 -2.57 4.98 5.29
CA GLU A 46 -2.34 3.55 5.46
C GLU A 46 -3.05 2.73 4.37
N VAL A 47 -2.33 1.78 3.76
CA VAL A 47 -2.87 0.93 2.68
C VAL A 47 -4.04 0.06 3.16
N ASN A 48 -4.02 -0.41 4.41
CA ASN A 48 -5.11 -1.17 5.01
C ASN A 48 -6.41 -0.36 5.07
N GLU A 49 -6.36 0.92 5.47
CA GLU A 49 -7.54 1.78 5.52
C GLU A 49 -8.15 1.94 4.11
N ALA A 50 -7.31 2.18 3.11
CA ALA A 50 -7.76 2.26 1.72
C ALA A 50 -8.41 0.95 1.25
N LEU A 51 -7.85 -0.20 1.59
CA LEU A 51 -8.41 -1.51 1.24
C LEU A 51 -9.77 -1.75 1.92
N ILE A 52 -9.92 -1.40 3.19
CA ILE A 52 -11.21 -1.47 3.90
C ILE A 52 -12.24 -0.59 3.19
N ASN A 53 -11.89 0.66 2.88
CA ASN A 53 -12.79 1.60 2.22
C ASN A 53 -13.24 1.11 0.84
N MET A 54 -12.37 0.41 0.10
CA MET A 54 -12.68 -0.10 -1.23
C MET A 54 -13.44 -1.43 -1.22
N THR A 55 -13.20 -2.29 -0.23
CA THR A 55 -13.73 -3.66 -0.22
C THR A 55 -14.85 -3.87 0.79
N ALA A 56 -15.04 -2.93 1.72
CA ALA A 56 -15.85 -3.09 2.94
C ALA A 56 -15.45 -4.33 3.77
N GLY A 57 -14.20 -4.80 3.62
CA GLY A 57 -13.66 -5.96 4.32
C GLY A 57 -13.15 -5.62 5.73
N LEU A 58 -12.61 -6.65 6.39
CA LEU A 58 -11.89 -6.52 7.64
C LEU A 58 -10.38 -6.58 7.38
N ASP A 59 -9.60 -5.87 8.19
CA ASP A 59 -8.14 -5.94 8.16
C ASP A 59 -7.58 -6.82 9.28
N GLU A 60 -6.45 -7.47 8.97
CA GLU A 60 -5.61 -8.15 9.94
C GLU A 60 -4.15 -7.75 9.67
N ASN A 61 -3.47 -7.18 10.68
CA ASN A 61 -2.08 -6.73 10.56
C ASN A 61 -1.12 -7.60 11.39
N PHE A 62 -0.01 -8.03 10.78
CA PHE A 62 1.01 -8.83 11.43
C PHE A 62 2.35 -8.11 11.45
N SER A 63 2.83 -7.74 12.65
CA SER A 63 4.16 -7.15 12.80
C SER A 63 5.25 -8.21 12.69
N LEU A 64 5.87 -8.31 11.50
CA LEU A 64 6.97 -9.24 11.26
C LEU A 64 8.19 -8.98 12.16
N PHE A 65 8.44 -7.73 12.54
CA PHE A 65 9.50 -7.37 13.49
C PHE A 65 9.28 -8.00 14.86
N LYS A 66 8.07 -7.87 15.42
CA LYS A 66 7.72 -8.48 16.71
C LYS A 66 7.79 -10.00 16.64
N LEU A 67 7.27 -10.59 15.56
CA LEU A 67 7.31 -12.04 15.35
C LEU A 67 8.75 -12.58 15.24
N ASN A 68 9.65 -11.85 14.57
CA ASN A 68 11.05 -12.25 14.47
C ASN A 68 11.82 -12.06 15.80
N ALA A 69 11.49 -11.02 16.57
CA ALA A 69 12.08 -10.79 17.90
C ALA A 69 11.71 -11.89 18.91
N GLU A 70 10.52 -12.49 18.78
CA GLU A 70 10.03 -13.56 19.65
C GLU A 70 10.23 -14.98 19.07
N LYS A 71 11.12 -15.13 18.07
CA LYS A 71 11.38 -16.40 17.38
C LYS A 71 11.64 -17.58 18.32
N ASP A 72 12.28 -17.34 19.48
CA ASP A 72 12.64 -18.38 20.45
C ASP A 72 11.43 -18.85 21.27
N LYS A 73 10.39 -18.00 21.40
CA LYS A 73 9.12 -18.34 22.06
C LYS A 73 8.15 -19.05 21.12
N GLN A 74 8.28 -18.81 19.81
CA GLN A 74 7.39 -19.36 18.78
C GLN A 74 8.18 -19.91 17.59
N PRO A 75 8.81 -21.09 17.69
CA PRO A 75 9.63 -21.64 16.62
C PRO A 75 8.87 -21.86 15.29
N ASN A 76 7.54 -21.97 15.35
CA ASN A 76 6.69 -22.26 14.20
C ASN A 76 6.03 -21.01 13.56
N TYR A 77 6.42 -19.78 13.95
CA TYR A 77 5.76 -18.56 13.44
C TYR A 77 5.81 -18.44 11.91
N LYS A 78 6.90 -18.88 11.28
CA LYS A 78 7.05 -18.87 9.81
C LYS A 78 6.01 -19.76 9.13
N GLU A 79 5.74 -20.95 9.69
CA GLU A 79 4.74 -21.86 9.17
C GLU A 79 3.31 -21.32 9.40
N ALA A 80 3.08 -20.65 10.53
CA ALA A 80 1.81 -19.97 10.79
C ALA A 80 1.53 -18.87 9.74
N ILE A 81 2.51 -17.99 9.47
CA ILE A 81 2.39 -16.94 8.44
C ILE A 81 2.13 -17.57 7.06
N LYS A 82 2.89 -18.59 6.68
CA LYS A 82 2.66 -19.31 5.40
C LYS A 82 1.23 -19.84 5.33
N ARG A 83 0.72 -20.46 6.39
CA ARG A 83 -0.65 -20.97 6.44
C ARG A 83 -1.68 -19.86 6.25
N ILE A 84 -1.49 -18.72 6.93
CA ILE A 84 -2.37 -17.55 6.79
C ILE A 84 -2.35 -17.05 5.35
N MET A 85 -1.17 -16.93 4.73
CA MET A 85 -1.05 -16.50 3.32
C MET A 85 -1.79 -17.45 2.37
N TYR A 86 -1.65 -18.77 2.53
CA TYR A 86 -2.37 -19.74 1.71
C TYR A 86 -3.88 -19.67 1.91
N GLN A 87 -4.34 -19.51 3.15
CA GLN A 87 -5.76 -19.38 3.46
C GLN A 87 -6.36 -18.10 2.90
N ALA A 88 -5.65 -16.97 3.02
CA ALA A 88 -6.03 -15.69 2.45
C ALA A 88 -6.13 -15.78 0.92
N PHE A 89 -5.14 -16.38 0.27
CA PHE A 89 -5.18 -16.62 -1.18
C PHE A 89 -6.38 -17.48 -1.59
N ALA A 90 -6.62 -18.59 -0.91
CA ALA A 90 -7.76 -19.48 -1.20
C ALA A 90 -9.13 -18.81 -1.01
N LYS A 91 -9.20 -17.78 -0.15
CA LYS A 91 -10.42 -16.99 0.11
C LYS A 91 -10.52 -15.74 -0.77
N ASN A 92 -9.61 -15.52 -1.71
CA ASN A 92 -9.50 -14.30 -2.52
C ASN A 92 -9.37 -13.02 -1.66
N SER A 93 -8.71 -13.13 -0.50
CA SER A 93 -8.39 -11.97 0.33
C SER A 93 -7.24 -11.16 -0.26
N MET A 94 -7.26 -9.85 -0.05
CA MET A 94 -6.17 -8.95 -0.42
C MET A 94 -5.04 -9.05 0.61
N LEU A 95 -3.80 -9.16 0.13
CA LEU A 95 -2.60 -9.20 0.96
C LEU A 95 -1.69 -8.04 0.61
N GLY A 96 -1.24 -7.30 1.62
CA GLY A 96 -0.27 -6.22 1.49
C GLY A 96 0.89 -6.41 2.45
N CYS A 97 2.07 -5.92 2.08
CA CYS A 97 3.20 -5.79 2.99
C CYS A 97 3.91 -4.46 2.75
N CYS A 98 4.43 -3.88 3.82
CA CYS A 98 5.20 -2.65 3.77
C CYS A 98 6.46 -2.79 4.64
N ILE A 99 7.44 -1.95 4.34
CA ILE A 99 8.64 -1.79 5.17
C ILE A 99 8.46 -0.47 5.90
N ALA A 100 8.59 -0.49 7.23
CA ALA A 100 8.45 0.72 8.04
C ALA A 100 9.36 1.84 7.52
N ALA A 101 8.78 3.05 7.39
CA ALA A 101 9.50 4.23 6.98
C ALA A 101 10.49 4.66 8.07
N ASP A 102 11.62 5.23 7.64
CA ASP A 102 12.47 6.02 8.54
C ASP A 102 11.96 7.47 8.47
N PRO A 103 11.58 8.11 9.60
CA PRO A 103 11.05 9.48 9.60
C PRO A 103 12.00 10.50 8.96
N SER A 104 13.29 10.19 8.90
CA SER A 104 14.29 11.06 8.28
C SER A 104 14.43 10.87 6.77
N LYS A 105 13.96 9.73 6.22
CA LYS A 105 14.18 9.31 4.83
C LYS A 105 13.00 8.47 4.31
N SER A 106 11.93 9.13 3.88
CA SER A 106 10.84 8.50 3.13
C SER A 106 11.33 7.93 1.79
N GLU A 107 10.69 6.85 1.33
CA GLU A 107 10.97 6.20 0.03
C GLU A 107 12.43 5.78 -0.19
N LYS A 108 13.16 5.49 0.88
CA LYS A 108 14.57 5.11 0.77
C LYS A 108 14.71 3.76 0.05
N LYS A 109 15.49 3.74 -1.03
CA LYS A 109 15.92 2.51 -1.68
C LYS A 109 16.94 1.75 -0.83
N LEU A 110 16.61 0.51 -0.51
CA LEU A 110 17.45 -0.41 0.25
C LEU A 110 18.44 -1.13 -0.67
N SER A 111 19.50 -1.70 -0.09
CA SER A 111 20.50 -2.50 -0.81
C SER A 111 19.92 -3.75 -1.47
N SER A 112 18.78 -4.25 -0.97
CA SER A 112 18.01 -5.32 -1.58
C SER A 112 17.26 -4.91 -2.85
N GLY A 113 17.22 -3.61 -3.18
CA GLY A 113 16.42 -3.06 -4.26
C GLY A 113 14.97 -2.71 -3.87
N LEU A 114 14.53 -3.09 -2.67
CA LEU A 114 13.22 -2.72 -2.13
C LEU A 114 13.18 -1.24 -1.70
N ILE A 115 11.98 -0.67 -1.63
CA ILE A 115 11.75 0.72 -1.21
C ILE A 115 11.09 0.70 0.18
N ALA A 116 11.62 1.48 1.11
CA ALA A 116 10.98 1.70 2.40
C ALA A 116 9.73 2.60 2.26
N GLY A 117 8.76 2.44 3.16
CA GLY A 117 7.52 3.21 3.13
C GLY A 117 7.71 4.72 3.32
N ILE A 118 6.57 5.41 3.34
CA ILE A 118 6.44 6.85 3.60
C ILE A 118 5.83 6.99 4.99
N ASP A 119 6.28 8.00 5.75
CA ASP A 119 5.67 8.44 7.02
C ASP A 119 4.71 9.60 6.75
#